data_AF-A0AAD2FW68-F1
#
_entry.id   AF-A0AAD2FW68-F1
#
_cell.length_a   1.000
_cell.length_b   1.000
_cell.length_c   1.000
_cell.angle_alpha   90.00
_cell.angle_beta   90.00
_cell.angle_gamma   90.00
#
_symmetry.space_group_name_H-M   'P 1'
#
loop_
_entity.id
_entity.type
_entity.pdbx_description
1 polymer ?
#
loop_
_entity_poly.entity_id
_entity_poly.type
_entity_poly.pdbx_seq_one_letter_code
_entity_poly.pdbx_strand_id
1 'polypeptide(L)'
;MADYDELSENRKRSSPSPVSSSKSSKRAKTKASPAGEKSNRGLRHFSIIVYNKVKEKGTTTYNEVADELVQKVLSERSDEMKGKDDEKNIRRRVYDALNVLSALDIITKEKKDITWNGLPTAKKQDLQQMKDEIAQRERQLQEKKQVLKELLVQKVSFHNLVNRNSHSAMPRDHIPLPFVVVNTHSSSVVQCDMSRDKTDVMLEFSMPFEINDDNTILKKMGMDKTNYRDLQTMLPPDILEYCRDNQMLDHVMHPQHMPPMQHMHRPMEPYHGHPAHHRAHYYDHMGP
;
A
#
# COMPACT_ATOMS: atom_id res chain seq x y z
N MET A 1 -3.51 -41.05 37.36
CA MET A 1 -3.74 -40.18 38.53
C MET A 1 -4.10 -38.81 37.98
N ALA A 2 -5.42 -38.51 38.01
CA ALA A 2 -6.17 -37.29 37.65
C ALA A 2 -6.00 -36.75 36.21
N ASP A 3 -6.94 -36.91 35.27
CA ASP A 3 -8.35 -36.41 35.13
C ASP A 3 -8.48 -34.97 34.60
N TYR A 4 -9.20 -34.83 33.46
CA TYR A 4 -10.22 -33.83 33.07
C TYR A 4 -10.47 -33.96 31.54
N ASP A 5 -11.48 -34.71 31.08
CA ASP A 5 -12.89 -34.34 30.76
C ASP A 5 -13.06 -33.29 29.64
N GLU A 6 -13.58 -33.71 28.47
CA GLU A 6 -14.91 -33.40 27.89
C GLU A 6 -14.95 -32.06 27.09
N LEU A 7 -15.51 -31.88 25.88
CA LEU A 7 -16.45 -32.61 25.02
C LEU A 7 -16.27 -32.21 23.54
N SER A 8 -16.65 -33.15 22.68
CA SER A 8 -16.71 -33.15 21.22
C SER A 8 -18.00 -32.58 20.61
N GLU A 9 -17.88 -32.05 19.38
CA GLU A 9 -18.85 -32.12 18.26
C GLU A 9 -20.21 -31.38 18.40
N ASN A 10 -20.87 -30.83 17.38
CA ASN A 10 -20.98 -31.23 15.97
C ASN A 10 -21.58 -30.06 15.15
N ARG A 11 -21.01 -29.72 14.00
CA ARG A 11 -21.65 -28.88 12.97
C ARG A 11 -22.34 -29.80 11.97
N LYS A 12 -23.67 -29.73 11.83
CA LYS A 12 -24.36 -30.24 10.65
C LYS A 12 -25.34 -29.24 10.07
N ARG A 13 -25.27 -29.21 8.75
CA ARG A 13 -25.89 -28.35 7.74
C ARG A 13 -27.15 -29.06 7.23
N SER A 14 -28.26 -28.35 7.09
CA SER A 14 -29.37 -28.79 6.21
C SER A 14 -30.41 -27.68 5.99
N SER A 15 -30.74 -27.48 4.72
CA SER A 15 -31.90 -26.80 4.13
C SER A 15 -32.57 -27.82 3.18
N PRO A 16 -33.77 -27.63 2.57
CA PRO A 16 -34.89 -26.69 2.82
C PRO A 16 -36.34 -27.30 2.78
N SER A 17 -37.33 -26.54 3.31
CA SER A 17 -38.78 -26.37 2.93
C SER A 17 -39.77 -27.58 2.85
N PRO A 18 -41.13 -27.46 2.77
CA PRO A 18 -42.01 -26.27 2.56
C PRO A 18 -43.42 -26.20 3.29
N VAL A 19 -44.13 -25.06 3.10
CA VAL A 19 -45.60 -24.71 3.14
C VAL A 19 -46.49 -24.86 4.41
N SER A 20 -47.09 -23.75 4.91
CA SER A 20 -48.52 -23.34 4.66
C SER A 20 -49.20 -22.41 5.72
N SER A 21 -49.88 -21.40 5.17
CA SER A 21 -51.09 -20.63 5.56
C SER A 21 -51.29 -19.93 6.94
N SER A 22 -51.34 -18.60 6.82
CA SER A 22 -52.46 -17.67 7.17
C SER A 22 -52.57 -17.06 8.58
N LYS A 23 -52.52 -15.71 8.67
CA LYS A 23 -53.70 -14.80 8.76
C LYS A 23 -53.28 -13.35 9.05
N SER A 24 -54.02 -12.45 8.42
CA SER A 24 -53.94 -11.00 8.45
C SER A 24 -54.54 -10.38 9.74
N SER A 25 -53.97 -9.28 10.23
CA SER A 25 -54.70 -8.33 11.08
C SER A 25 -54.26 -6.88 10.83
N LYS A 26 -55.21 -5.97 11.03
CA LYS A 26 -55.42 -4.70 10.31
C LYS A 26 -54.62 -3.53 10.89
N ARG A 27 -54.03 -2.72 10.00
CA ARG A 27 -53.35 -1.44 10.30
C ARG A 27 -54.39 -0.31 10.43
N ALA A 28 -54.47 0.30 11.61
CA ALA A 28 -55.22 1.53 11.82
C ALA A 28 -54.48 2.73 11.17
N LYS A 29 -55.21 3.48 10.34
CA LYS A 29 -54.76 4.73 9.70
C LYS A 29 -54.69 5.85 10.74
N THR A 30 -53.48 6.32 11.08
CA THR A 30 -53.27 7.66 11.64
C THR A 30 -52.74 8.57 10.54
N LYS A 31 -53.45 9.69 10.36
CA LYS A 31 -53.26 10.70 9.30
C LYS A 31 -51.81 11.18 9.22
N ALA A 32 -51.20 11.06 8.05
CA ALA A 32 -49.89 11.60 7.73
C ALA A 32 -49.98 13.13 7.58
N SER A 33 -49.25 13.86 8.42
CA SER A 33 -48.94 15.28 8.21
C SER A 33 -47.91 15.43 7.07
N PRO A 34 -47.86 16.57 6.35
CA PRO A 34 -47.05 16.73 5.14
C PRO A 34 -45.55 16.59 5.43
N ALA A 35 -44.85 15.85 4.57
CA ALA A 35 -43.47 15.36 4.76
C ALA A 35 -42.37 16.40 4.50
N GLY A 36 -42.70 17.69 4.30
CA GLY A 36 -41.74 18.73 3.92
C GLY A 36 -40.99 19.39 5.08
N GLU A 37 -41.63 19.63 6.23
CA GLU A 37 -41.05 20.45 7.32
C GLU A 37 -40.31 19.66 8.40
N LYS A 38 -40.45 18.34 8.45
CA LYS A 38 -39.83 17.48 9.48
C LYS A 38 -38.38 17.11 9.18
N SER A 39 -37.91 17.34 7.95
CA SER A 39 -36.53 17.07 7.52
C SER A 39 -35.48 17.85 8.34
N ASN A 40 -35.82 19.07 8.76
CA ASN A 40 -34.92 19.96 9.49
C ASN A 40 -34.83 19.70 11.01
N ARG A 41 -35.39 18.59 11.52
CA ARG A 41 -35.44 18.31 12.97
C ARG A 41 -34.89 16.94 13.38
N GLY A 42 -34.24 16.23 12.46
CA GLY A 42 -33.61 14.94 12.73
C GLY A 42 -32.24 15.07 13.40
N LEU A 43 -31.71 13.95 13.92
CA LEU A 43 -30.38 13.89 14.56
C LEU A 43 -29.28 14.47 13.65
N ARG A 44 -29.33 14.19 12.34
CA ARG A 44 -28.39 14.75 11.36
C ARG A 44 -28.32 16.28 11.41
N HIS A 45 -29.46 16.96 11.55
CA HIS A 45 -29.52 18.40 11.62
C HIS A 45 -28.88 18.91 12.93
N PHE A 46 -29.24 18.32 14.06
CA PHE A 46 -28.64 18.66 15.36
C PHE A 46 -27.14 18.38 15.40
N SER A 47 -26.68 17.26 14.83
CA SER A 47 -25.25 16.91 14.76
C SER A 47 -24.46 17.93 13.94
N ILE A 48 -25.01 18.42 12.82
CA ILE A 48 -24.36 19.46 12.01
C ILE A 48 -24.26 20.78 12.79
N ILE A 49 -25.30 21.17 13.52
CA ILE A 49 -25.30 22.42 14.30
C ILE A 49 -24.32 22.32 15.47
N VAL A 50 -24.35 21.21 16.22
CA VAL A 50 -23.40 20.95 17.32
C VAL A 50 -21.96 20.97 16.81
N TYR A 51 -21.69 20.30 15.67
CA TYR A 51 -20.38 20.31 15.03
C TYR A 51 -19.89 21.73 14.70
N ASN A 52 -20.72 22.54 14.02
CA ASN A 52 -20.34 23.89 13.63
C ASN A 52 -20.14 24.80 14.85
N LYS A 53 -20.97 24.66 15.87
CA LYS A 53 -20.89 25.47 17.09
C LYS A 53 -19.61 25.17 17.88
N VAL A 54 -19.27 23.89 18.07
CA VAL A 54 -18.02 23.51 18.75
C VAL A 54 -16.80 23.95 17.92
N LYS A 55 -16.87 23.85 16.58
CA LYS A 55 -15.82 24.33 15.68
C LYS A 55 -15.61 25.85 15.74
N GLU A 56 -16.68 26.64 15.81
CA GLU A 56 -16.62 28.10 15.85
C GLU A 56 -16.07 28.61 17.19
N LYS A 57 -16.53 28.02 18.30
CA LYS A 57 -16.12 28.44 19.65
C LYS A 57 -14.74 27.94 20.06
N GLY A 58 -14.27 26.85 19.47
CA GLY A 58 -12.99 26.22 19.80
C GLY A 58 -13.00 25.49 21.15
N THR A 59 -13.45 26.14 22.22
CA THR A 59 -13.70 25.54 23.54
C THR A 59 -15.08 25.98 24.04
N THR A 60 -15.88 25.03 24.52
CA THR A 60 -17.27 25.28 24.98
C THR A 60 -17.68 24.24 26.02
N THR A 61 -18.90 24.33 26.56
CA THR A 61 -19.46 23.35 27.51
C THR A 61 -20.76 22.75 27.01
N TYR A 62 -21.15 21.60 27.56
CA TYR A 62 -22.42 20.95 27.19
C TYR A 62 -23.63 21.88 27.35
N ASN A 63 -23.74 22.58 28.49
CA ASN A 63 -24.88 23.45 28.77
C ASN A 63 -24.93 24.62 27.78
N GLU A 64 -23.78 25.22 27.51
CA GLU A 64 -23.66 26.32 26.56
C GLU A 64 -24.09 25.90 25.13
N VAL A 65 -23.63 24.74 24.66
CA VAL A 65 -24.05 24.19 23.37
C VAL A 65 -25.56 23.86 23.37
N ALA A 66 -26.06 23.24 24.43
CA ALA A 66 -27.45 22.82 24.51
C ALA A 66 -28.42 24.01 24.59
N ASP A 67 -28.13 25.00 25.41
CA ASP A 67 -28.99 26.16 25.64
C ASP A 67 -29.05 27.06 24.41
N GLU A 68 -27.93 27.23 23.69
CA GLU A 68 -27.92 27.97 22.43
C GLU A 68 -28.66 27.25 21.30
N LEU A 69 -28.56 25.91 21.23
CA LEU A 69 -29.35 25.14 20.27
C LEU A 69 -30.85 25.24 20.56
N VAL A 70 -31.25 25.17 21.84
CA VAL A 70 -32.64 25.34 22.26
C VAL A 70 -33.12 26.74 21.92
N GLN A 71 -32.35 27.78 22.23
CA GLN A 71 -32.69 29.16 21.90
C GLN A 71 -32.85 29.37 20.39
N LYS A 72 -31.94 28.81 19.58
CA LYS A 72 -32.00 28.92 18.12
C LYS A 72 -33.27 28.26 17.56
N VAL A 73 -33.57 27.05 17.97
CA VAL A 73 -34.77 26.32 17.52
C VAL A 73 -36.07 26.99 18.00
N LEU A 74 -36.05 27.59 19.19
CA LEU A 74 -37.19 28.36 19.71
C LEU A 74 -37.37 29.70 18.99
N SER A 75 -36.29 30.36 18.57
CA SER A 75 -36.34 31.64 17.83
C SER A 75 -36.83 31.48 16.39
N GLU A 76 -36.64 30.29 15.80
CA GLU A 76 -37.12 29.95 14.46
C GLU A 76 -38.61 29.51 14.46
N ARG A 77 -39.29 29.50 15.61
CA ARG A 77 -40.72 29.23 15.74
C ARG A 77 -41.51 30.52 16.00
N SER A 78 -42.65 30.68 15.33
CA SER A 78 -43.71 31.59 15.76
C SER A 78 -44.37 31.07 17.04
N ASP A 79 -44.69 31.98 17.98
CA ASP A 79 -44.92 31.77 19.41
C ASP A 79 -46.04 30.78 19.85
N GLU A 80 -46.80 30.15 18.96
CA GLU A 80 -48.05 29.46 19.32
C GLU A 80 -47.91 27.99 19.76
N MET A 81 -46.70 27.40 19.76
CA MET A 81 -46.49 26.01 20.19
C MET A 81 -45.12 25.84 20.88
N LYS A 82 -44.91 26.52 22.01
CA LYS A 82 -43.74 26.34 22.90
C LYS A 82 -43.97 25.14 23.84
N GLY A 83 -43.39 24.00 23.53
CA GLY A 83 -43.43 22.82 24.40
C GLY A 83 -42.10 22.61 25.14
N LYS A 84 -42.13 22.48 26.47
CA LYS A 84 -41.00 22.02 27.31
C LYS A 84 -40.40 20.68 26.85
N ASP A 85 -41.14 19.92 26.04
CA ASP A 85 -40.72 18.64 25.49
C ASP A 85 -39.64 18.76 24.40
N ASP A 86 -39.61 19.88 23.67
CA ASP A 86 -38.59 20.12 22.65
C ASP A 86 -37.22 20.39 23.27
N GLU A 87 -37.17 21.10 24.40
CA GLU A 87 -35.94 21.35 25.15
C GLU A 87 -35.29 20.02 25.61
N LYS A 88 -36.10 19.13 26.21
CA LYS A 88 -35.63 17.80 26.64
C LYS A 88 -35.14 16.97 25.46
N ASN A 89 -35.85 17.03 24.33
CA ASN A 89 -35.46 16.30 23.12
C ASN A 89 -34.13 16.80 22.56
N ILE A 90 -33.98 18.12 22.40
CA ILE A 90 -32.75 18.75 21.89
C ILE A 90 -31.56 18.43 22.79
N ARG A 91 -31.73 18.58 24.12
CA ARG A 91 -30.70 18.23 25.12
C ARG A 91 -30.24 16.78 24.97
N ARG A 92 -31.17 15.84 24.76
CA ARG A 92 -30.84 14.42 24.50
C ARG A 92 -30.04 14.25 23.20
N ARG A 93 -30.38 14.98 22.13
CA ARG A 93 -29.70 14.90 20.83
C ARG A 93 -28.31 15.52 20.83
N VAL A 94 -28.08 16.56 21.62
CA VAL A 94 -26.76 17.16 21.82
C VAL A 94 -25.80 16.12 22.41
N TYR A 95 -26.24 15.33 23.39
CA TYR A 95 -25.43 14.22 23.91
C TYR A 95 -25.10 13.16 22.86
N ASP A 96 -26.07 12.74 22.04
CA ASP A 96 -25.82 11.78 20.95
C ASP A 96 -24.76 12.32 19.98
N ALA A 97 -24.87 13.60 19.59
CA ALA A 97 -23.92 14.22 18.67
C ALA A 97 -22.52 14.34 19.29
N LEU A 98 -22.41 14.82 20.52
CA LEU A 98 -21.12 14.99 21.20
C LEU A 98 -20.42 13.64 21.45
N ASN A 99 -21.15 12.60 21.83
CA ASN A 99 -20.57 11.27 22.05
C ASN A 99 -19.99 10.68 20.77
N VAL A 100 -20.66 10.84 19.64
CA VAL A 100 -20.15 10.39 18.34
C VAL A 100 -18.95 11.24 17.90
N LEU A 101 -19.01 12.57 18.06
CA LEU A 101 -17.90 13.45 17.72
C LEU A 101 -16.65 13.17 18.57
N SER A 102 -16.85 12.81 19.85
CA SER A 102 -15.76 12.40 20.74
C SER A 102 -15.20 11.03 20.38
N ALA A 103 -16.03 10.06 20.03
CA ALA A 103 -15.58 8.74 19.57
C ALA A 103 -14.82 8.79 18.23
N LEU A 104 -15.06 9.83 17.44
CA LEU A 104 -14.33 10.12 16.21
C LEU A 104 -13.12 11.03 16.44
N ASP A 105 -12.69 11.31 17.68
CA ASP A 105 -11.58 12.22 18.00
C ASP A 105 -11.69 13.65 17.41
N ILE A 106 -12.89 14.07 16.99
CA ILE A 106 -13.14 15.41 16.44
C ILE A 106 -13.13 16.46 17.57
N ILE A 107 -13.53 16.04 18.76
CA ILE A 107 -13.60 16.86 19.97
C ILE A 107 -13.05 16.06 21.16
N THR A 108 -12.45 16.73 22.13
CA THR A 108 -12.11 16.14 23.45
C THR A 108 -13.08 16.66 24.49
N LYS A 109 -13.47 15.79 25.44
CA LYS A 109 -14.28 16.18 26.60
C LYS A 109 -13.48 16.01 27.89
N GLU A 110 -13.05 17.12 28.47
CA GLU A 110 -12.35 17.14 29.76
C GLU A 110 -13.28 17.68 30.85
N LYS A 111 -13.77 16.80 31.73
CA LYS A 111 -14.75 17.14 32.77
C LYS A 111 -16.00 17.82 32.18
N LYS A 112 -16.06 19.15 32.22
CA LYS A 112 -17.16 19.99 31.72
C LYS A 112 -16.82 20.69 30.39
N ASP A 113 -15.55 20.74 30.03
CA ASP A 113 -15.05 21.45 28.87
C ASP A 113 -15.01 20.53 27.66
N ILE A 114 -15.39 21.08 26.51
CA ILE A 114 -15.44 20.44 25.22
C ILE A 114 -14.56 21.26 24.28
N THR A 115 -13.44 20.69 23.86
CA THR A 115 -12.48 21.34 22.96
C THR A 115 -12.58 20.76 21.56
N TRP A 116 -12.48 21.63 20.56
CA TRP A 116 -12.43 21.27 19.16
C TRP A 116 -11.02 20.85 18.77
N ASN A 117 -10.85 19.60 18.33
CA ASN A 117 -9.56 19.07 17.88
C ASN A 117 -9.39 19.16 16.36
N GLY A 118 -10.50 19.25 15.61
CA GLY A 118 -10.50 19.17 14.15
C GLY A 118 -10.92 17.80 13.64
N LEU A 119 -11.16 17.66 12.33
CA LEU A 119 -11.38 16.33 11.74
C LEU A 119 -10.10 15.49 11.90
N PRO A 120 -10.18 14.24 12.40
CA PRO A 120 -9.07 13.30 12.36
C PRO A 120 -8.47 13.39 11.00
N THR A 121 -7.21 13.81 10.94
CA THR A 121 -6.61 14.19 9.67
C THR A 121 -6.23 12.90 8.95
N ALA A 122 -7.22 12.16 8.46
CA ALA A 122 -7.07 11.02 7.58
C ALA A 122 -6.06 11.40 6.48
N LYS A 123 -6.18 12.60 5.93
CA LYS A 123 -5.21 13.17 4.98
C LYS A 123 -3.74 13.19 5.42
N LYS A 124 -3.42 13.41 6.71
CA LYS A 124 -2.03 13.39 7.20
C LYS A 124 -1.53 11.96 7.41
N GLN A 125 -2.38 11.09 7.95
CA GLN A 125 -2.07 9.68 8.12
C GLN A 125 -1.93 8.98 6.75
N ASP A 126 -2.84 9.24 5.82
CA ASP A 126 -2.79 8.80 4.43
C ASP A 126 -1.53 9.33 3.74
N LEU A 127 -1.19 10.61 3.91
CA LEU A 127 0.04 11.18 3.35
C LEU A 127 1.30 10.51 3.91
N GLN A 128 1.32 10.16 5.20
CA GLN A 128 2.43 9.42 5.79
C GLN A 128 2.50 7.99 5.23
N GLN A 129 1.38 7.28 5.15
CA GLN A 129 1.31 5.94 4.55
C GLN A 129 1.79 5.94 3.09
N MET A 130 1.37 6.93 2.30
CA MET A 130 1.80 7.07 0.91
C MET A 130 3.31 7.36 0.81
N LYS A 131 3.89 8.14 1.74
CA LYS A 131 5.34 8.34 1.80
C LYS A 131 6.09 7.06 2.14
N ASP A 132 5.59 6.29 3.09
CA ASP A 132 6.17 5.02 3.49
C ASP A 132 6.11 4.01 2.32
N GLU A 133 5.00 3.99 1.57
CA GLU A 133 4.87 3.18 0.35
C GLU A 133 5.89 3.62 -0.71
N ILE A 134 6.04 4.92 -0.98
CA ILE A 134 7.05 5.42 -1.94
C ILE A 134 8.45 4.92 -1.54
N ALA A 135 8.83 5.09 -0.27
CA ALA A 135 10.14 4.64 0.21
C ALA A 135 10.32 3.12 0.10
N GLN A 136 9.25 2.33 0.29
CA GLN A 136 9.29 0.89 0.08
C GLN A 136 9.44 0.53 -1.42
N ARG A 137 8.69 1.20 -2.29
CA ARG A 137 8.76 0.97 -3.75
C ARG A 137 10.12 1.35 -4.30
N GLU A 138 10.72 2.44 -3.81
CA GLU A 138 12.07 2.85 -4.18
C GLU A 138 13.11 1.79 -3.80
N ARG A 139 13.03 1.21 -2.59
CA ARG A 139 13.91 0.11 -2.18
C ARG A 139 13.77 -1.11 -3.10
N GLN A 140 12.54 -1.52 -3.36
CA GLN A 140 12.27 -2.64 -4.28
C GLN A 140 12.78 -2.36 -5.70
N LEU A 141 12.67 -1.11 -6.17
CA LEU A 141 13.20 -0.72 -7.45
C LEU A 141 14.73 -0.85 -7.47
N GLN A 142 15.42 -0.40 -6.43
CA GLN A 142 16.89 -0.52 -6.35
C GLN A 142 17.35 -1.99 -6.30
N GLU A 143 16.67 -2.83 -5.52
CA GLU A 143 16.95 -4.28 -5.49
C GLU A 143 16.77 -4.93 -6.86
N LYS A 144 15.66 -4.65 -7.54
CA LYS A 144 15.41 -5.16 -8.90
C LYS A 144 16.44 -4.65 -9.92
N LYS A 145 16.86 -3.40 -9.80
CA LYS A 145 17.94 -2.83 -10.62
C LYS A 145 19.26 -3.56 -10.41
N GLN A 146 19.59 -3.90 -9.16
CA GLN A 146 20.80 -4.66 -8.83
C GLN A 146 20.75 -6.08 -9.39
N VAL A 147 19.63 -6.79 -9.20
CA VAL A 147 19.43 -8.12 -9.78
C VAL A 147 19.53 -8.09 -11.31
N LEU A 148 18.95 -7.08 -11.97
CA LEU A 148 19.05 -6.93 -13.42
C LEU A 148 20.50 -6.74 -13.89
N LYS A 149 21.31 -5.96 -13.15
CA LYS A 149 22.76 -5.81 -13.45
C LYS A 149 23.50 -7.14 -13.34
N GLU A 150 23.20 -7.94 -12.32
CA GLU A 150 23.82 -9.25 -12.13
C GLU A 150 23.44 -10.23 -13.24
N LEU A 151 22.15 -10.27 -13.61
CA LEU A 151 21.66 -11.07 -14.73
C LEU A 151 22.28 -10.65 -16.06
N LEU A 152 22.48 -9.35 -16.27
CA LEU A 152 23.13 -8.82 -17.47
C LEU A 152 24.57 -9.33 -17.57
N VAL A 153 25.34 -9.22 -16.48
CA VAL A 153 26.72 -9.73 -16.43
C VAL A 153 26.75 -11.25 -16.67
N GLN A 154 25.83 -11.99 -16.04
CA GLN A 154 25.72 -13.43 -16.23
C GLN A 154 25.40 -13.80 -17.68
N LYS A 155 24.44 -13.11 -18.31
CA LYS A 155 24.05 -13.35 -19.70
C LYS A 155 25.22 -13.14 -20.67
N VAL A 156 25.97 -12.05 -20.48
CA VAL A 156 27.18 -11.75 -21.26
C VAL A 156 28.24 -12.83 -21.03
N SER A 157 28.49 -13.19 -19.77
CA SER A 157 29.48 -14.20 -19.38
C SER A 157 29.22 -15.56 -20.02
N PHE A 158 27.97 -16.03 -19.99
CA PHE A 158 27.60 -17.29 -20.63
C PHE A 158 27.68 -17.23 -22.14
N HIS A 159 27.21 -16.14 -22.76
CA HIS A 159 27.30 -15.99 -24.21
C HIS A 159 28.76 -16.01 -24.68
N ASN A 160 29.64 -15.27 -24.01
CA ASN A 160 31.05 -15.22 -24.31
C ASN A 160 31.74 -16.58 -24.09
N LEU A 161 31.40 -17.29 -23.01
CA LEU A 161 31.90 -18.64 -22.76
C LEU A 161 31.50 -19.62 -23.87
N VAL A 162 30.21 -19.65 -24.23
CA VAL A 162 29.69 -20.53 -25.28
C VAL A 162 30.33 -20.20 -26.62
N ASN A 163 30.46 -18.92 -26.96
CA ASN A 163 31.11 -18.49 -28.18
C ASN A 163 32.61 -18.83 -28.21
N ARG A 164 33.33 -18.71 -27.09
CA ARG A 164 34.74 -19.13 -27.01
C ARG A 164 34.86 -20.64 -27.17
N ASN A 165 33.98 -21.41 -26.53
CA ASN A 165 34.01 -22.86 -26.56
C ASN A 165 33.55 -23.43 -27.91
N SER A 166 32.70 -22.73 -28.68
CA SER A 166 32.28 -23.18 -30.01
C SER A 166 33.42 -23.18 -31.03
N HIS A 167 34.45 -22.35 -30.82
CA HIS A 167 35.63 -22.25 -31.68
C HIS A 167 36.79 -23.15 -31.25
N SER A 168 36.63 -23.91 -30.15
CA SER A 168 37.65 -24.83 -29.64
C SER A 168 37.10 -26.26 -29.62
N ALA A 169 37.89 -27.24 -30.04
CA ALA A 169 37.48 -28.63 -29.90
C ALA A 169 37.28 -28.94 -28.41
N MET A 170 36.11 -29.45 -28.02
CA MET A 170 35.78 -29.74 -26.63
C MET A 170 36.88 -30.60 -25.98
N PRO A 171 37.61 -30.07 -24.98
CA PRO A 171 38.62 -30.84 -24.28
C PRO A 171 37.97 -32.04 -23.58
N ARG A 172 38.72 -33.15 -23.45
CA ARG A 172 38.24 -34.30 -22.66
C ARG A 172 38.02 -33.92 -21.20
N ASP A 173 38.84 -33.00 -20.69
CA ASP A 173 38.74 -32.49 -19.32
C ASP A 173 37.99 -31.16 -19.30
N HIS A 174 36.74 -31.18 -18.83
CA HIS A 174 35.90 -30.00 -18.69
C HIS A 174 35.00 -30.11 -17.45
N ILE A 175 34.62 -28.95 -16.89
CA ILE A 175 33.69 -28.85 -15.77
C ILE A 175 32.40 -28.20 -16.29
N PRO A 176 31.25 -28.91 -16.28
CA PRO A 176 29.99 -28.33 -16.70
C PRO A 176 29.45 -27.35 -15.66
N LEU A 177 28.68 -26.38 -16.12
CA LEU A 177 27.87 -25.50 -15.27
C LEU A 177 26.59 -26.23 -14.82
N PRO A 178 26.04 -25.93 -13.62
CA PRO A 178 26.57 -25.05 -12.59
C PRO A 178 27.60 -25.76 -11.70
N PHE A 179 28.57 -25.00 -11.17
CA PHE A 179 29.56 -25.51 -10.22
C PHE A 179 29.92 -24.46 -9.17
N VAL A 180 30.57 -24.91 -8.10
CA VAL A 180 31.17 -24.07 -7.06
C VAL A 180 32.63 -24.50 -6.90
N VAL A 181 33.53 -23.51 -6.77
CA VAL A 181 34.96 -23.74 -6.53
C VAL A 181 35.29 -23.27 -5.13
N VAL A 182 35.95 -24.15 -4.37
CA VAL A 182 36.56 -23.79 -3.09
C VAL A 182 38.07 -23.71 -3.31
N ASN A 183 38.65 -22.52 -3.13
CA ASN A 183 40.09 -22.28 -3.25
C ASN A 183 40.69 -21.95 -1.89
N THR A 184 41.88 -22.47 -1.65
CA THR A 184 42.67 -22.19 -0.45
C THR A 184 44.14 -22.05 -0.85
N HIS A 185 45.00 -21.66 0.08
CA HIS A 185 46.44 -21.55 -0.16
C HIS A 185 47.02 -22.93 -0.54
N SER A 186 48.01 -22.95 -1.43
CA SER A 186 48.61 -24.21 -1.95
C SER A 186 49.28 -25.06 -0.87
N SER A 187 49.62 -24.47 0.28
CA SER A 187 50.17 -25.16 1.45
C SER A 187 49.11 -25.61 2.46
N SER A 188 47.82 -25.38 2.19
CA SER A 188 46.74 -25.80 3.10
C SER A 188 46.57 -27.31 3.07
N VAL A 189 46.59 -27.93 4.24
CA VAL A 189 46.09 -29.29 4.43
C VAL A 189 44.57 -29.26 4.38
N VAL A 190 43.99 -30.11 3.53
CA VAL A 190 42.54 -30.25 3.35
C VAL A 190 42.15 -31.68 3.71
N GLN A 191 41.34 -31.85 4.74
CA GLN A 191 40.69 -33.11 5.07
C GLN A 191 39.29 -33.13 4.46
N CYS A 192 38.95 -34.21 3.76
CA CYS A 192 37.68 -34.37 3.06
C CYS A 192 37.02 -35.67 3.51
N ASP A 193 35.90 -35.53 4.21
CA ASP A 193 35.07 -36.65 4.62
C ASP A 193 33.73 -36.58 3.88
N MET A 194 33.43 -37.60 3.08
CA MET A 194 32.23 -37.67 2.25
C MET A 194 31.36 -38.86 2.68
N SER A 195 30.05 -38.64 2.76
CA SER A 195 29.09 -39.70 3.02
C SER A 195 29.10 -40.74 1.89
N ARG A 196 28.69 -41.98 2.18
CA ARG A 196 28.71 -43.07 1.18
C ARG A 196 27.83 -42.78 -0.04
N ASP A 197 26.74 -42.07 0.17
CA ASP A 197 25.77 -41.62 -0.84
C ASP A 197 26.15 -40.29 -1.50
N LYS A 198 27.26 -39.65 -1.08
CA LYS A 198 27.81 -38.41 -1.64
C LYS A 198 26.86 -37.20 -1.56
N THR A 199 25.92 -37.24 -0.63
CA THR A 199 24.98 -36.15 -0.36
C THR A 199 25.60 -35.13 0.59
N ASP A 200 26.45 -35.59 1.50
CA ASP A 200 27.14 -34.76 2.48
C ASP A 200 28.65 -34.82 2.28
N VAL A 201 29.29 -33.65 2.22
CA VAL A 201 30.74 -33.50 2.12
C VAL A 201 31.18 -32.52 3.21
N MET A 202 32.07 -32.98 4.08
CA MET A 202 32.75 -32.16 5.09
C MET A 202 34.16 -31.84 4.59
N LEU A 203 34.48 -30.57 4.50
CA LEU A 203 35.82 -30.09 4.15
C LEU A 203 36.40 -29.32 5.33
N GLU A 204 37.51 -29.82 5.88
CA GLU A 204 38.25 -29.14 6.93
C GLU A 204 39.57 -28.59 6.35
N PHE A 205 39.77 -27.28 6.51
CA PHE A 205 40.92 -26.58 5.98
C PHE A 205 41.80 -26.08 7.12
N SER A 206 43.09 -26.41 7.06
CA SER A 206 44.08 -25.86 8.01
C SER A 206 44.33 -24.35 7.85
N MET A 207 43.92 -23.77 6.73
CA MET A 207 44.11 -22.36 6.37
C MET A 207 42.78 -21.76 5.86
N PRO A 208 42.65 -20.42 5.81
CA PRO A 208 41.49 -19.77 5.22
C PRO A 208 41.22 -20.25 3.78
N PHE A 209 39.95 -20.30 3.41
CA PHE A 209 39.48 -20.65 2.08
C PHE A 209 38.47 -19.62 1.57
N GLU A 210 38.25 -19.61 0.27
CA GLU A 210 37.25 -18.81 -0.41
C GLU A 210 36.31 -19.74 -1.19
N ILE A 211 35.04 -19.36 -1.27
CA ILE A 211 34.05 -20.05 -2.10
C ILE A 211 33.67 -19.11 -3.24
N ASN A 212 33.81 -19.59 -4.47
CA ASN A 212 33.48 -18.86 -5.68
C ASN A 212 32.43 -19.65 -6.47
N ASP A 213 31.33 -18.99 -6.82
CA ASP A 213 30.36 -19.55 -7.76
C ASP A 213 30.89 -19.47 -9.20
N ASP A 214 30.20 -20.16 -10.10
CA ASP A 214 30.50 -20.14 -11.53
C ASP A 214 30.57 -18.73 -12.12
N ASN A 215 29.64 -17.84 -11.77
CA ASN A 215 29.62 -16.46 -12.27
C ASN A 215 30.88 -15.69 -11.85
N THR A 216 31.34 -15.87 -10.60
CA THR A 216 32.57 -15.23 -10.12
C THR A 216 33.79 -15.74 -10.87
N ILE A 217 33.86 -17.04 -11.16
CA ILE A 217 34.93 -17.61 -11.98
C ILE A 217 34.89 -17.06 -13.41
N LEU A 218 33.71 -16.96 -14.03
CA LEU A 218 33.58 -16.41 -15.38
C LEU A 218 33.99 -14.93 -15.46
N LYS A 219 33.64 -14.13 -14.44
CA LYS A 219 34.14 -12.75 -14.30
C LYS A 219 35.67 -12.71 -14.17
N LYS A 220 36.26 -13.57 -13.32
CA LYS A 220 37.73 -13.68 -13.17
C LYS A 220 38.42 -14.11 -14.47
N MET A 221 37.73 -14.86 -15.33
CA MET A 221 38.19 -15.22 -16.68
C MET A 221 38.00 -14.10 -17.73
N GLY A 222 37.45 -12.95 -17.35
CA GLY A 222 37.18 -11.82 -18.26
C GLY A 222 36.01 -12.06 -19.22
N MET A 223 35.11 -12.99 -18.91
CA MET A 223 33.94 -13.29 -19.76
C MET A 223 32.82 -12.26 -19.60
N ASP A 224 32.89 -11.35 -18.61
CA ASP A 224 31.84 -10.39 -18.29
C ASP A 224 31.83 -9.14 -19.19
N LYS A 225 32.83 -8.96 -20.05
CA LYS A 225 32.96 -7.79 -20.92
C LYS A 225 32.60 -8.09 -22.37
N THR A 226 31.97 -7.12 -23.02
CA THR A 226 31.61 -7.21 -24.43
C THR A 226 31.52 -5.82 -25.07
N ASN A 227 31.36 -5.77 -26.39
CA ASN A 227 31.15 -4.53 -27.13
C ASN A 227 29.65 -4.27 -27.37
N TYR A 228 29.29 -3.04 -27.75
CA TYR A 228 27.89 -2.66 -27.94
C TYR A 228 27.19 -3.47 -29.04
N ARG A 229 27.91 -3.79 -30.13
CA ARG A 229 27.35 -4.53 -31.27
C ARG A 229 26.92 -5.93 -30.84
N ASP A 230 27.76 -6.60 -30.06
CA ASP A 230 27.44 -7.94 -29.56
C ASP A 230 26.29 -7.87 -28.56
N LEU A 231 26.21 -6.84 -27.71
CA LEU A 231 25.04 -6.63 -26.83
C LEU A 231 23.72 -6.52 -27.59
N GLN A 232 23.72 -5.84 -28.75
CA GLN A 232 22.52 -5.75 -29.61
C GLN A 232 22.07 -7.11 -30.14
N THR A 233 22.99 -8.08 -30.25
CA THR A 233 22.65 -9.46 -30.64
C THR A 233 22.19 -10.32 -29.46
N MET A 234 22.70 -10.03 -28.25
CA MET A 234 22.44 -10.83 -27.05
C MET A 234 21.16 -10.44 -26.30
N LEU A 235 20.71 -9.18 -26.45
CA LEU A 235 19.62 -8.59 -25.67
C LEU A 235 18.51 -8.04 -26.55
N PRO A 236 17.24 -8.13 -26.11
CA PRO A 236 16.13 -7.43 -26.76
C PRO A 236 16.36 -5.90 -26.79
N PRO A 237 15.92 -5.20 -27.86
CA PRO A 237 16.09 -3.76 -28.00
C PRO A 237 15.57 -2.94 -26.81
N ASP A 238 14.37 -3.28 -26.32
CA ASP A 238 13.72 -2.57 -25.20
C ASP A 238 14.54 -2.64 -23.90
N ILE A 239 15.16 -3.80 -23.66
CA ILE A 239 16.01 -4.02 -22.48
C ILE A 239 17.33 -3.28 -22.64
N LEU A 240 17.93 -3.31 -23.84
CA LEU A 240 19.16 -2.58 -24.13
C LEU A 240 18.98 -1.08 -23.94
N GLU A 241 17.86 -0.53 -24.42
CA GLU A 241 17.49 0.88 -24.22
C GLU A 241 17.31 1.21 -22.74
N TYR A 242 16.56 0.39 -22.00
CA TYR A 242 16.39 0.58 -20.56
C TYR A 242 17.73 0.57 -19.80
N CYS A 243 18.61 -0.38 -20.12
CA CYS A 243 19.93 -0.51 -19.50
C CYS A 243 20.83 0.68 -19.82
N ARG A 244 20.75 1.23 -21.04
CA ARG A 244 21.48 2.44 -21.44
C ARG A 244 20.99 3.65 -20.65
N ASP A 245 19.68 3.86 -20.61
CA ASP A 245 19.07 5.03 -19.97
C ASP A 245 19.27 5.03 -18.44
N ASN A 246 19.50 3.85 -17.83
CA ASN A 246 19.76 3.70 -16.41
C ASN A 246 21.24 3.43 -16.06
N GLN A 247 22.18 3.68 -16.97
CA GLN A 247 23.64 3.53 -16.73
C GLN A 247 24.02 2.14 -16.19
N MET A 248 23.41 1.10 -16.73
CA MET A 248 23.67 -0.30 -16.31
C MET A 248 24.72 -1.00 -17.17
N LEU A 249 25.04 -0.43 -18.33
CA LEU A 249 25.96 -1.04 -19.31
C LEU A 249 27.44 -0.94 -18.89
N ASP A 250 27.78 -0.05 -17.97
CA ASP A 250 29.15 0.17 -17.45
C ASP A 250 29.77 -1.10 -16.88
N HIS A 251 28.95 -2.01 -16.34
CA HIS A 251 29.42 -3.26 -15.76
C HIS A 251 29.79 -4.31 -16.80
N VAL A 252 29.31 -4.20 -18.04
CA VAL A 252 29.55 -5.18 -19.12
C VAL A 252 30.30 -4.60 -20.31
N MET A 253 30.53 -3.29 -20.34
CA MET A 253 31.25 -2.61 -21.41
C MET A 253 32.56 -1.99 -20.90
N HIS A 254 33.57 -1.91 -21.76
CA HIS A 254 34.74 -1.08 -21.50
C HIS A 254 34.43 0.40 -21.78
N PRO A 255 34.95 1.36 -20.98
CA PRO A 255 34.68 2.80 -21.15
C PRO A 255 35.00 3.35 -22.55
N GLN A 256 35.96 2.74 -23.26
CA GLN A 256 36.38 3.15 -24.61
C GLN A 256 35.39 2.76 -25.71
N HIS A 257 34.41 1.88 -25.42
CA HIS A 257 33.45 1.37 -26.39
C HIS A 257 32.01 1.81 -26.11
N MET A 258 31.81 2.76 -25.19
CA MET A 258 30.49 3.33 -24.94
C MET A 258 30.09 4.34 -26.02
N PRO A 259 28.85 4.28 -26.55
CA PRO A 259 28.35 5.35 -27.39
C PRO A 259 28.25 6.66 -26.57
N PRO A 260 28.44 7.83 -27.19
CA PRO A 260 28.33 9.10 -26.48
C PRO A 260 26.95 9.22 -25.84
N MET A 261 26.92 9.44 -24.52
CA MET A 261 25.67 9.66 -23.79
C MET A 261 25.04 10.97 -24.27
N GLN A 262 24.02 10.87 -25.11
CA GLN A 262 23.11 12.00 -25.33
C GLN A 262 22.33 12.18 -24.03
N HIS A 263 22.56 13.29 -23.32
CA HIS A 263 21.78 13.67 -22.16
C HIS A 263 20.30 13.85 -22.54
N MET A 264 19.53 12.77 -22.54
CA MET A 264 18.08 12.84 -22.60
C MET A 264 17.60 13.06 -21.17
N HIS A 265 17.50 14.33 -20.78
CA HIS A 265 16.54 14.73 -19.77
C HIS A 265 15.17 14.28 -20.26
N ARG A 266 14.68 13.13 -19.78
CA ARG A 266 13.27 12.80 -19.86
C ARG A 266 12.54 13.88 -19.04
N PRO A 267 11.69 14.73 -19.64
CA PRO A 267 10.87 15.62 -18.84
C PRO A 267 9.98 14.73 -17.98
N MET A 268 10.00 14.94 -16.67
CA MET A 268 8.89 14.52 -15.83
C MET A 268 7.65 15.18 -16.43
N GLU A 269 6.76 14.41 -17.06
CA GLU A 269 5.45 14.92 -17.41
C GLU A 269 4.81 15.45 -16.11
N PRO A 270 4.41 16.73 -16.06
CA PRO A 270 3.67 17.22 -14.93
C PRO A 270 2.37 16.43 -14.86
N TYR A 271 2.11 15.82 -13.71
CA TYR A 271 0.80 15.28 -13.35
C TYR A 271 -0.25 16.37 -13.59
N HIS A 272 -0.96 16.30 -14.71
CA HIS A 272 -2.09 17.20 -14.98
C HIS A 272 -3.23 16.76 -14.08
N GLY A 273 -3.42 17.50 -12.98
CA GLY A 273 -4.57 17.34 -12.11
C GLY A 273 -5.86 17.41 -12.93
N HIS A 274 -6.69 16.38 -12.81
CA HIS A 274 -8.05 16.38 -13.36
C HIS A 274 -8.79 17.65 -12.90
N PRO A 275 -9.38 18.46 -13.80
CA PRO A 275 -10.26 19.53 -13.39
C PRO A 275 -11.57 18.93 -12.87
N ALA A 276 -11.94 19.34 -11.67
CA ALA A 276 -13.25 19.08 -11.09
C ALA A 276 -14.36 19.58 -12.03
N HIS A 277 -15.24 18.68 -12.47
CA HIS A 277 -16.48 19.04 -13.15
C HIS A 277 -17.34 19.92 -12.22
N HIS A 278 -17.27 21.23 -12.42
CA HIS A 278 -18.26 22.16 -11.89
C HIS A 278 -19.52 22.09 -12.75
N ARG A 279 -20.57 21.67 -12.06
CA ARG A 279 -21.98 21.62 -12.41
C ARG A 279 -22.48 22.99 -12.91
N ALA A 280 -22.81 23.09 -14.19
CA ALA A 280 -23.51 24.25 -14.73
C ALA A 280 -24.99 24.19 -14.31
N HIS A 281 -25.41 25.17 -13.51
CA HIS A 281 -26.82 25.52 -13.32
C HIS A 281 -27.17 26.66 -14.28
N TYR A 282 -28.30 26.48 -14.95
CA TYR A 282 -29.04 27.41 -15.80
C TYR A 282 -29.12 28.83 -15.23
N TYR A 283 -28.97 29.84 -16.11
CA TYR A 283 -29.82 31.02 -16.08
C TYR A 283 -30.31 31.37 -17.50
N ASP A 284 -31.62 31.47 -17.53
CA ASP A 284 -32.56 31.90 -18.55
C ASP A 284 -32.46 33.43 -18.72
N HIS A 285 -32.35 33.97 -19.94
CA HIS A 285 -32.70 35.37 -20.21
C HIS A 285 -33.19 35.58 -21.64
N MET A 286 -34.38 36.18 -21.69
CA MET A 286 -35.18 36.56 -22.85
C MET A 286 -34.61 37.73 -23.65
N GLY A 287 -34.87 37.70 -24.96
CA GLY A 287 -35.28 38.84 -25.78
C GLY A 287 -34.19 39.70 -26.41
N PRO A 288 -34.53 40.55 -27.40
CA PRO A 288 -35.86 40.82 -27.98
C PRO A 288 -36.16 40.11 -29.31
#